data_AF-A0A0K1JRR1-F1
#
_entry.id   AF-A0A0K1JRR1-F1
#
_cell.length_a   1.000
_cell.length_b   1.000
_cell.length_c   1.000
_cell.angle_alpha   90.00
_cell.angle_beta   90.00
_cell.angle_gamma   90.00
#
_symmetry.space_group_name_H-M   'P 1'
#
loop_
_entity.id
_entity.type
_entity.pdbx_description
1 polymer ?
#
loop_
_entity_poly.entity_id
_entity_poly.type
_entity_poly.pdbx_seq_one_letter_code
_entity_poly.pdbx_strand_id
1 'polypeptide(L)'
;MSWQVQEAKQRFSEVLRAAHDAPQVVTKHGQDVAVVLDIEEYRRLQRGALTFAEFLRAEPLLDDDDLVIERSRSLPREVDLG
;
A
#
# COMPACT_ATOMS: atom_id res chain seq x y z
N MET A 1 -0.60 -20.14 2.82
CA MET A 1 0.27 -21.32 2.96
C MET A 1 1.24 -21.04 4.09
N SER A 2 1.54 -22.00 4.96
CA SER A 2 2.42 -21.80 6.12
C SER A 2 3.60 -22.76 6.09
N TRP A 3 4.79 -22.26 6.38
CA TRP A 3 6.04 -23.01 6.36
C TRP A 3 6.50 -23.31 7.77
N GLN A 4 6.82 -24.56 8.11
CA GLN A 4 7.56 -24.82 9.35
C GLN A 4 8.97 -24.24 9.22
N VAL A 5 9.53 -23.72 10.31
CA VAL A 5 10.84 -23.05 10.31
C VAL A 5 11.96 -23.88 9.67
N GLN A 6 11.93 -25.21 9.87
CA GLN A 6 12.93 -26.13 9.31
C GLN A 6 12.77 -26.31 7.80
N GLU A 7 11.53 -26.28 7.29
CA GLU A 7 11.25 -26.37 5.87
C GLU A 7 11.60 -25.06 5.17
N ALA A 8 11.21 -23.93 5.75
CA ALA A 8 11.55 -22.60 5.25
C ALA A 8 13.07 -22.42 5.09
N LYS A 9 13.87 -22.96 6.03
CA LYS A 9 15.33 -22.93 5.96
C LYS A 9 15.88 -23.74 4.77
N GLN A 10 15.30 -24.90 4.49
CA GLN A 10 15.74 -25.78 3.40
C GLN A 10 15.29 -25.28 2.03
N ARG A 11 14.14 -24.63 1.95
CA ARG A 11 13.50 -24.17 0.71
C ARG A 11 13.44 -22.66 0.63
N PHE A 12 14.41 -21.96 1.21
CA PHE A 12 14.32 -20.51 1.40
C PHE A 12 14.13 -19.74 0.09
N SER A 13 14.81 -20.13 -0.99
CA SER A 13 14.62 -19.52 -2.31
C SER A 13 13.21 -19.67 -2.86
N GLU A 14 12.50 -20.75 -2.51
CA GLU A 14 11.10 -20.94 -2.90
C GLU A 14 10.16 -20.09 -2.06
N VAL A 15 10.42 -19.99 -0.74
CA VAL A 15 9.69 -19.06 0.14
C VAL A 15 9.79 -17.63 -0.40
N LEU A 16 10.98 -17.20 -0.83
CA LEU A 16 11.19 -15.87 -1.39
C LEU A 16 10.42 -15.65 -2.70
N ARG A 17 10.38 -16.65 -3.59
CA ARG A 17 9.56 -16.58 -4.83
C ARG A 17 8.08 -16.50 -4.51
N ALA A 18 7.59 -17.35 -3.61
CA ALA A 18 6.18 -17.31 -3.20
C ALA A 18 5.82 -15.99 -2.49
N ALA A 19 6.77 -15.37 -1.78
CA ALA A 19 6.59 -14.08 -1.12
C ALA A 19 6.43 -12.89 -2.09
N HIS A 20 6.89 -13.00 -3.34
CA HIS A 20 6.59 -12.00 -4.38
C HIS A 20 5.11 -12.00 -4.75
N ASP A 21 4.47 -13.17 -4.78
CA ASP A 21 3.06 -13.28 -5.16
C ASP A 21 2.12 -13.04 -3.97
N ALA A 22 2.48 -13.54 -2.78
CA ALA A 22 1.67 -13.38 -1.57
C ALA A 22 2.50 -13.56 -0.28
N PRO A 23 2.09 -12.93 0.85
CA PRO A 23 2.73 -13.14 2.15
C PRO A 23 2.87 -14.61 2.55
N GLN A 24 4.05 -15.01 3.03
CA GLN A 24 4.32 -16.37 3.48
C GLN A 24 4.50 -16.42 4.99
N VAL A 25 3.66 -17.19 5.67
CA VAL A 25 3.72 -17.34 7.13
C VAL A 25 4.75 -18.41 7.49
N VAL A 26 5.61 -18.12 8.45
CA VAL A 26 6.56 -19.06 9.06
C VAL A 26 6.07 -19.44 10.44
N THR A 27 6.07 -20.74 10.72
CA THR A 27 5.57 -21.34 11.97
C THR A 27 6.67 -22.07 12.71
N LYS A 28 6.54 -22.15 14.04
CA LYS A 28 7.38 -22.97 14.92
C LYS A 28 6.48 -23.74 15.87
N HIS A 29 6.57 -25.07 15.84
CA HIS A 29 5.66 -25.96 16.59
C HIS A 29 4.18 -25.68 16.30
N GLY A 30 3.88 -25.28 15.06
CA GLY A 30 2.51 -25.00 14.61
C GLY A 30 1.95 -23.65 15.04
N GLN A 31 2.74 -22.82 15.72
CA GLN A 31 2.39 -21.43 16.04
C GLN A 31 3.05 -20.48 15.05
N ASP A 32 2.32 -19.45 14.61
CA ASP A 32 2.84 -18.39 13.75
C ASP A 32 3.91 -17.60 14.50
N VAL A 33 5.09 -17.42 13.88
CA VAL A 33 6.22 -16.73 14.50
C VAL A 33 6.81 -15.61 13.64
N ALA A 34 6.61 -15.67 12.32
CA ALA A 34 7.05 -14.63 11.41
C ALA A 34 6.26 -14.67 10.11
N VAL A 35 6.35 -13.59 9.34
CA VAL A 35 5.86 -13.52 7.96
C VAL A 35 6.99 -13.01 7.06
N VAL A 36 7.12 -13.60 5.88
CA VAL A 36 8.00 -13.13 4.81
C VAL A 36 7.14 -12.39 3.79
N LEU A 37 7.54 -11.17 3.49
CA LEU A 37 6.88 -10.28 2.53
C LEU A 37 7.85 -9.92 1.42
N ASP A 38 7.31 -9.61 0.25
CA ASP A 38 8.06 -8.82 -0.74
C ASP A 38 8.58 -7.50 -0.12
N ILE A 39 9.75 -7.06 -0.59
CA ILE A 39 10.41 -5.89 -0.01
C ILE A 39 9.69 -4.58 -0.37
N GLU A 40 9.08 -4.49 -1.55
CA GLU A 40 8.32 -3.31 -1.95
C GLU A 40 7.01 -3.22 -1.18
N GLU A 41 6.35 -4.37 -0.97
CA GLU A 41 5.19 -4.51 -0.09
C GLU A 41 5.52 -4.02 1.33
N TYR A 42 6.59 -4.55 1.94
CA TYR A 42 7.02 -4.15 3.27
C TYR A 42 7.31 -2.65 3.35
N ARG A 43 8.03 -2.10 2.36
CA ARG A 43 8.31 -0.66 2.30
C ARG A 43 7.03 0.16 2.15
N ARG A 44 6.04 -0.30 1.39
CA ARG A 44 4.74 0.38 1.26
C ARG A 44 3.99 0.41 2.58
N LEU A 45 3.98 -0.69 3.32
CA LEU A 45 3.37 -0.77 4.65
C LEU A 45 4.10 0.14 5.67
N GLN A 46 5.43 0.19 5.60
CA GLN A 46 6.26 1.04 6.48
C GLN A 46 6.13 2.54 6.20
N ARG A 47 5.88 2.93 4.96
CA ARG A 47 5.66 4.35 4.61
C ARG A 47 4.43 4.95 5.31
N GLY A 48 3.56 4.12 5.88
CA GLY A 48 2.29 4.56 6.43
C GLY A 48 1.35 5.03 5.32
N ALA A 49 0.05 5.07 5.60
CA ALA A 49 -0.84 5.88 4.79
C ALA A 49 -0.47 7.34 5.04
N LEU A 50 -0.39 8.16 3.98
CA LEU A 50 -0.36 9.61 4.15
C LEU A 50 -1.50 9.99 5.08
N THR A 51 -1.24 10.84 6.05
CA THR A 51 -2.35 11.49 6.75
C THR A 51 -3.20 12.20 5.71
N PHE A 52 -4.49 12.34 5.98
CA PHE A 52 -5.38 13.05 5.05
C PHE A 52 -4.87 14.45 4.71
N ALA A 53 -4.21 15.12 5.66
CA ALA A 53 -3.57 16.41 5.45
C ALA A 53 -2.35 16.34 4.51
N GLU A 54 -1.50 15.31 4.63
CA GLU A 54 -0.37 15.11 3.72
C GLU A 54 -0.83 14.72 2.32
N PHE A 55 -1.89 13.92 2.20
CA PHE A 55 -2.50 13.59 0.92
C PHE A 55 -3.01 14.84 0.20
N LEU A 56 -3.71 15.74 0.90
CA LEU A 56 -4.20 17.00 0.31
C LEU A 56 -3.07 17.99 -0.05
N ARG A 57 -1.91 17.90 0.60
CA ARG A 57 -0.73 18.73 0.29
C ARG A 57 0.17 18.12 -0.76
N ALA A 58 0.02 16.85 -1.07
CA ALA A 58 0.79 16.23 -2.13
C ALA A 58 0.46 16.95 -3.44
N GLU A 59 1.50 17.27 -4.22
CA GLU A 59 1.30 17.84 -5.54
C GLU A 59 0.54 16.83 -6.41
N PRO A 60 -0.49 17.28 -7.15
CA PRO A 60 -1.16 16.43 -8.12
C PRO A 60 -0.13 15.82 -9.09
N LEU A 61 -0.29 14.54 -9.42
CA LEU A 61 0.52 13.82 -10.43
C LEU A 61 0.22 14.27 -11.87
N LEU A 62 -0.36 15.45 -12.03
CA LEU A 62 -0.69 16.03 -13.33
C LEU A 62 0.41 17.05 -13.63
N ASP A 63 0.94 17.01 -14.85
CA ASP A 63 1.79 18.09 -15.31
C ASP A 63 0.95 19.39 -15.33
N ASP A 64 1.58 20.54 -15.07
CA ASP A 64 0.89 21.84 -14.99
C ASP A 64 0.04 22.14 -16.25
N ASP A 65 0.40 21.53 -17.39
CA ASP A 65 -0.27 21.68 -18.68
C ASP A 65 -1.48 20.75 -18.87
N ASP A 66 -1.62 19.68 -18.06
CA ASP A 66 -2.69 18.68 -18.18
C ASP A 66 -4.00 19.11 -17.50
N LEU A 67 -3.93 20.05 -16.53
CA LEU A 67 -5.08 20.48 -15.75
C LEU A 67 -5.38 21.97 -16.00
N VAL A 68 -6.18 22.24 -17.04
CA VAL A 68 -6.68 23.60 -17.31
C VAL A 68 -7.79 23.96 -16.32
N ILE A 69 -7.44 24.67 -15.25
CA ILE A 69 -8.41 25.23 -14.30
C ILE A 69 -8.89 26.60 -14.79
N GLU A 70 -10.08 26.64 -15.39
CA GLU A 70 -10.76 27.90 -15.69
C GLU A 70 -11.74 28.29 -14.58
N ARG A 71 -11.74 29.58 -14.23
CA ARG A 71 -12.75 30.12 -13.31
C ARG A 71 -14.12 30.07 -13.98
N SER A 72 -15.00 29.22 -13.46
CA SER A 72 -16.40 29.20 -13.90
C SER A 72 -17.06 30.56 -13.68
N ARG A 73 -17.75 31.04 -14.71
CA ARG A 73 -18.59 32.25 -14.67
C ARG A 73 -20.07 31.95 -14.44
N SER A 74 -20.43 30.68 -14.26
CA SER A 74 -21.79 30.27 -13.94
C SER A 74 -22.24 30.90 -12.61
N LEU A 75 -23.50 31.30 -12.53
CA LEU A 75 -24.10 31.69 -11.26
C LEU A 75 -24.02 30.53 -10.27
N PRO A 76 -23.86 30.80 -8.96
CA PRO A 76 -23.97 29.76 -7.94
C PRO A 76 -25.31 29.05 -8.04
N ARG A 77 -25.34 27.78 -7.64
CA ARG A 77 -26.62 27.10 -7.42
C ARG A 77 -27.43 27.87 -6.39
N GLU A 78 -28.75 27.95 -6.56
CA GLU A 78 -29.62 28.44 -5.49
C GLU A 78 -29.42 27.58 -4.24
N VAL A 79 -29.17 28.24 -3.11
CA VAL A 79 -29.05 27.59 -1.80
C VAL A 79 -30.06 28.26 -0.88
N ASP A 80 -30.99 27.46 -0.36
CA ASP A 80 -31.89 27.89 0.70
C ASP A 80 -31.09 27.95 2.02
N LEU A 81 -31.07 29.12 2.66
CA LEU A 81 -30.33 29.37 3.89
C LEU A 81 -31.22 29.36 5.14
N GLY A 82 -32.53 29.12 4.98
CA GLY A 82 -33.50 29.17 6.08
C GLY A 82 -33.83 30.58 6.57
#